data_AF-A0A511YSF3-F1
#
_entry.id   AF-A0A511YSF3-F1
#
_cell.length_a   1.000
_cell.length_b   1.000
_cell.length_c   1.000
_cell.angle_alpha   90.00
_cell.angle_beta   90.00
_cell.angle_gamma   90.00
#
_symmetry.space_group_name_H-M   'P 1'
#
loop_
_entity.id
_entity.type
_entity.pdbx_description
1 polymer ?
#
loop_
_entity_poly.entity_id
_entity_poly.type
_entity_poly.pdbx_seq_one_letter_code
_entity_poly.pdbx_strand_id
1 'polypeptide(L)'
;MKELKEILNKILKEKNGYVTFLTGAGISAESGLPTYRSIDGIWIKGTKYHRPEEFGTYRYFSENQEEVWQYNLFWKKMIEEARPNPGHLALTEIEKLLGDRFRLITQNVDGLHQEAGTRKVYEIHGSKHKVRCSKECSEPFDVPETILPKEYTEDLTPEEIGHLKCKKCGHWLRPNTLWFDESYNEKNYHFDTAYDIADHTDILFAIGTSGSTALPVGIVETVKMRAQWIVLINPESDTFFDAILKGSKTLYSIRESSSVALPELKKMMEEIITS
;
A
#
# COMPACT_ATOMS: atom_id res chain seq x y z
N MET A 1 -21.28 9.77 11.64
CA MET A 1 -21.66 9.69 10.22
C MET A 1 -22.36 10.94 9.67
N LYS A 2 -23.30 11.58 10.39
CA LYS A 2 -23.96 12.82 9.90
C LYS A 2 -22.98 13.94 9.53
N GLU A 3 -22.02 14.24 10.41
CA GLU A 3 -20.98 15.24 10.17
C GLU A 3 -20.14 14.93 8.92
N LEU A 4 -19.69 13.67 8.78
CA LEU A 4 -18.97 13.23 7.57
C LEU A 4 -19.80 13.42 6.30
N LYS A 5 -21.11 13.15 6.34
CA LYS A 5 -22.02 13.38 5.21
C LYS A 5 -22.09 14.85 4.82
N GLU A 6 -22.12 15.76 5.80
CA GLU A 6 -22.10 17.21 5.56
C GLU A 6 -20.77 17.67 4.94
N ILE A 7 -19.65 17.17 5.46
CA ILE A 7 -18.31 17.41 4.90
C ILE A 7 -18.25 16.95 3.45
N LEU A 8 -18.66 15.71 3.17
CA LEU A 8 -18.65 15.14 1.83
C LEU A 8 -19.58 15.87 0.89
N ASN A 9 -20.76 16.31 1.33
CA ASN A 9 -21.67 17.08 0.49
C ASN A 9 -21.00 18.37 -0.02
N LYS A 10 -20.36 19.12 0.89
CA LYS A 10 -19.62 20.33 0.53
C LYS A 10 -18.49 20.06 -0.47
N ILE A 11 -17.72 19.00 -0.25
CA ILE A 11 -16.56 18.68 -1.10
C ILE A 11 -17.01 18.17 -2.47
N LEU A 12 -18.00 17.27 -2.49
CA LEU A 12 -18.42 16.61 -3.71
C LEU A 12 -19.31 17.48 -4.61
N LYS A 13 -20.24 18.25 -4.04
CA LYS A 13 -21.18 19.11 -4.80
C LYS A 13 -20.72 20.54 -4.95
N GLU A 14 -20.33 21.19 -3.86
CA GLU A 14 -20.06 22.65 -3.89
C GLU A 14 -18.68 22.95 -4.48
N LYS A 15 -17.67 22.18 -4.09
CA LYS A 15 -16.29 22.37 -4.58
C LYS A 15 -15.96 21.58 -5.84
N ASN A 16 -16.69 20.51 -6.11
CA ASN A 16 -16.31 19.49 -7.09
C ASN A 16 -14.85 18.99 -6.87
N GLY A 17 -14.47 18.79 -5.61
CA GLY A 17 -13.08 18.60 -5.18
C GLY A 17 -12.50 17.20 -5.43
N TYR A 18 -11.18 17.09 -5.33
CA TYR A 18 -10.45 15.83 -5.44
C TYR A 18 -10.51 15.03 -4.12
N VAL A 19 -10.75 13.73 -4.24
CA VAL A 19 -10.84 12.79 -3.12
C VAL A 19 -9.69 11.80 -3.23
N THR A 20 -8.84 11.80 -2.21
CA THR A 20 -7.66 10.94 -2.18
C THR A 20 -7.79 9.89 -1.10
N PHE A 21 -7.42 8.66 -1.43
CA PHE A 21 -7.37 7.53 -0.53
C PHE A 21 -5.91 7.11 -0.35
N LEU A 22 -5.44 7.06 0.90
CA LEU A 22 -4.12 6.57 1.29
C LEU A 22 -4.30 5.27 2.06
N THR A 23 -3.98 4.13 1.45
CA THR A 23 -4.16 2.82 2.08
C THR A 23 -2.85 2.23 2.57
N GLY A 24 -2.92 1.49 3.68
CA GLY A 24 -1.83 0.63 4.17
C GLY A 24 -2.30 -0.79 4.47
N ALA A 25 -1.44 -1.58 5.11
CA ALA A 25 -1.61 -3.03 5.23
C ALA A 25 -2.93 -3.46 5.88
N GLY A 26 -3.51 -2.62 6.75
CA GLY A 26 -4.79 -2.90 7.40
C GLY A 26 -5.97 -3.04 6.44
N ILE A 27 -5.91 -2.48 5.23
CA ILE A 27 -6.97 -2.72 4.23
C ILE A 27 -6.96 -4.17 3.71
N SER A 28 -5.80 -4.84 3.71
CA SER A 28 -5.63 -6.22 3.23
C SER A 28 -5.70 -7.27 4.34
N ALA A 29 -5.90 -6.84 5.60
CA ALA A 29 -5.95 -7.76 6.74
C ALA A 29 -7.08 -8.80 6.61
N GLU A 30 -8.29 -8.37 6.23
CA GLU A 30 -9.43 -9.27 6.02
C GLU A 30 -9.34 -10.08 4.71
N SER A 31 -8.33 -9.81 3.88
CA SER A 31 -7.97 -10.66 2.74
C SER A 31 -7.01 -11.79 3.13
N GLY A 32 -6.69 -11.94 4.42
CA GLY A 32 -5.77 -12.96 4.93
C GLY A 32 -4.30 -12.55 4.91
N LEU A 33 -3.98 -11.32 4.48
CA LEU A 33 -2.61 -10.82 4.48
C LEU A 33 -2.25 -10.19 5.83
N PRO A 34 -1.16 -10.61 6.48
CA PRO A 34 -0.77 -10.07 7.77
C PRO A 34 -0.33 -8.61 7.65
N THR A 35 -0.64 -7.79 8.67
CA THR A 35 -0.12 -6.43 8.77
C THR A 35 1.30 -6.43 9.32
N TYR A 36 2.08 -5.38 9.03
CA TYR A 36 3.44 -5.24 9.58
C TYR A 36 3.49 -5.21 11.12
N ARG A 37 2.41 -4.78 11.79
CA ARG A 37 2.32 -4.76 13.26
C ARG A 37 1.91 -6.09 13.86
N SER A 38 1.13 -6.89 13.12
CA SER A 38 0.70 -8.23 13.56
C SER A 38 1.75 -9.30 13.29
N ILE A 39 2.81 -8.96 12.54
CA ILE A 39 3.98 -9.81 12.34
C ILE A 39 4.95 -9.51 13.48
N ASP A 40 5.00 -10.38 14.48
CA ASP A 40 6.08 -10.38 15.49
C ASP A 40 7.40 -10.78 14.81
N GLY A 41 8.06 -9.82 14.16
CA GLY A 41 9.29 -10.04 13.40
C GLY A 41 9.12 -10.92 12.16
N ILE A 42 10.03 -10.77 11.20
CA ILE A 42 10.08 -11.68 10.06
C ILE A 42 10.74 -12.97 10.54
N TRP A 43 9.97 -14.06 10.53
CA TRP A 43 10.52 -15.39 10.76
C TRP A 43 11.31 -15.82 9.53
N ILE A 44 12.53 -16.34 9.76
CA ILE A 44 13.33 -16.96 8.71
C ILE A 44 13.73 -18.38 9.09
N LYS A 45 13.92 -19.21 8.07
CA LYS A 45 14.24 -20.63 8.17
C LYS A 45 15.39 -20.88 9.15
N GLY A 46 15.03 -21.41 10.32
CA GLY A 46 15.93 -22.20 11.13
C GLY A 46 16.91 -21.49 12.05
N THR A 47 16.73 -20.23 12.50
CA THR A 47 17.29 -19.78 13.82
C THR A 47 17.08 -18.31 14.23
N LYS A 48 16.62 -17.38 13.37
CA LYS A 48 16.59 -15.95 13.76
C LYS A 48 15.29 -15.23 13.37
N TYR A 49 14.68 -14.61 14.39
CA TYR A 49 13.72 -13.53 14.18
C TYR A 49 14.49 -12.28 13.79
N HIS A 50 14.18 -11.73 12.62
CA HIS A 50 14.71 -10.44 12.21
C HIS A 50 13.64 -9.36 12.38
N ARG A 51 14.09 -8.18 12.80
CA ARG A 51 13.25 -7.00 12.68
C ARG A 51 13.08 -6.69 11.19
N PRO A 52 11.88 -6.30 10.72
CA PRO A 52 11.69 -5.98 9.31
C PRO A 52 12.68 -4.94 8.78
N GLU A 53 13.12 -4.01 9.62
CA GLU A 53 14.11 -2.97 9.31
C GLU A 53 15.53 -3.49 9.09
N GLU A 54 15.84 -4.70 9.57
CA GLU A 54 17.12 -5.37 9.32
C GLU A 54 17.06 -6.19 8.03
N PHE A 55 16.03 -7.02 7.90
CA PHE A 55 15.86 -7.96 6.79
C PHE A 55 15.48 -7.27 5.48
N GLY A 56 14.59 -6.28 5.53
CA GLY A 56 14.08 -5.55 4.38
C GLY A 56 15.05 -4.49 3.85
N THR A 57 16.34 -4.83 3.72
CA THR A 57 17.41 -3.93 3.29
C THR A 57 18.19 -4.49 2.10
N TYR A 58 18.70 -3.62 1.23
CA TYR A 58 19.61 -4.00 0.16
C TYR A 58 20.90 -4.59 0.72
N ARG A 59 21.37 -4.05 1.85
CA ARG A 59 22.52 -4.60 2.58
C ARG A 59 22.32 -6.07 2.91
N TYR A 60 21.21 -6.43 3.57
CA TYR A 60 20.95 -7.82 3.94
C TYR A 60 20.80 -8.73 2.70
N PHE A 61 20.06 -8.27 1.68
CA PHE A 61 19.94 -8.99 0.42
C PHE A 61 21.29 -9.24 -0.25
N SER A 62 22.23 -8.29 -0.19
CA SER A 62 23.54 -8.43 -0.86
C SER A 62 24.39 -9.58 -0.30
N GLU A 63 24.10 -10.03 0.91
CA GLU A 63 24.78 -11.14 1.58
C GLU A 63 23.92 -12.42 1.62
N ASN A 64 22.59 -12.28 1.58
CA ASN A 64 21.63 -13.37 1.83
C ASN A 64 20.53 -13.44 0.76
N GLN A 65 20.89 -13.49 -0.54
CA GLN A 65 19.90 -13.39 -1.62
C GLN A 65 18.87 -14.53 -1.62
N GLU A 66 19.32 -15.76 -1.37
CA GLU A 66 18.45 -16.95 -1.38
C GLU A 66 17.39 -16.85 -0.29
N GLU A 67 17.80 -16.47 0.92
CA GLU A 67 16.95 -16.28 2.09
C GLU A 67 15.89 -15.20 1.84
N VAL A 68 16.30 -14.06 1.28
CA VAL A 68 15.36 -13.00 0.89
C VAL A 68 14.39 -13.49 -0.19
N TRP A 69 14.86 -14.28 -1.16
CA TRP A 69 13.98 -14.82 -2.19
C TRP A 69 13.00 -15.85 -1.65
N GLN A 70 13.41 -16.77 -0.79
CA GLN A 70 12.51 -17.72 -0.13
C GLN A 70 11.35 -16.99 0.57
N TYR A 71 11.66 -15.94 1.34
CA TYR A 71 10.64 -15.11 1.96
C TYR A 71 9.70 -14.45 0.95
N ASN A 72 10.23 -13.97 -0.17
CA ASN A 72 9.41 -13.36 -1.21
C ASN A 72 8.54 -14.38 -1.97
N LEU A 73 9.01 -15.61 -2.17
CA LEU A 73 8.20 -16.68 -2.77
C LEU A 73 7.11 -17.18 -1.82
N PHE A 74 7.36 -17.19 -0.52
CA PHE A 74 6.33 -17.40 0.49
C PHE A 74 5.28 -16.28 0.47
N TRP A 75 5.69 -15.02 0.41
CA TRP A 75 4.76 -13.90 0.23
C TRP A 75 3.99 -13.98 -1.08
N LYS A 76 4.63 -14.42 -2.17
CA LYS A 76 3.95 -14.64 -3.44
C LYS A 76 2.81 -15.64 -3.28
N LYS A 77 3.03 -16.74 -2.56
CA LYS A 77 1.99 -17.72 -2.23
C LYS A 77 0.80 -17.06 -1.52
N MET A 78 1.06 -16.35 -0.42
CA MET A 78 -0.02 -15.69 0.34
C MET A 78 -0.81 -14.69 -0.50
N ILE A 79 -0.13 -13.92 -1.36
CA ILE A 79 -0.78 -12.94 -2.24
C ILE A 79 -1.63 -13.63 -3.30
N GLU A 80 -1.17 -14.73 -3.90
CA GLU A 80 -1.93 -15.48 -4.90
C GLU A 80 -3.18 -16.16 -4.33
N GLU A 81 -3.16 -16.50 -3.04
CA GLU A 81 -4.30 -17.07 -2.31
C GLU A 81 -5.27 -15.99 -1.80
N ALA A 82 -4.78 -14.77 -1.55
CA ALA A 82 -5.59 -13.65 -1.11
C ALA A 82 -6.57 -13.19 -2.19
N ARG A 83 -7.69 -12.61 -1.78
CA ARG A 83 -8.69 -12.01 -2.68
C ARG A 83 -9.10 -10.63 -2.20
N PRO A 84 -9.46 -9.72 -3.11
CA PRO A 84 -10.03 -8.43 -2.74
C PRO A 84 -11.22 -8.60 -1.79
N ASN A 85 -11.19 -7.87 -0.68
CA ASN A 85 -12.27 -7.85 0.31
C ASN A 85 -13.26 -6.69 0.05
N PRO A 86 -14.35 -6.56 0.83
CA PRO A 86 -15.34 -5.50 0.62
C PRO A 86 -14.76 -4.08 0.63
N GLY A 87 -13.66 -3.83 1.35
CA GLY A 87 -12.97 -2.54 1.35
C GLY A 87 -12.37 -2.18 -0.01
N HIS A 88 -11.67 -3.12 -0.64
CA HIS A 88 -11.10 -2.94 -1.98
C HIS A 88 -12.20 -2.73 -3.03
N LEU A 89 -13.24 -3.58 -2.98
CA LEU A 89 -14.37 -3.49 -3.90
C LEU A 89 -15.12 -2.16 -3.78
N ALA A 90 -15.27 -1.64 -2.55
CA ALA A 90 -15.88 -0.33 -2.32
C ALA A 90 -15.07 0.79 -2.96
N LEU A 91 -13.72 0.75 -2.90
CA LEU A 91 -12.88 1.75 -3.55
C LEU A 91 -12.98 1.68 -5.08
N THR A 92 -13.08 0.48 -5.68
CA THR A 92 -13.36 0.34 -7.12
C THR A 92 -14.69 1.01 -7.49
N GLU A 93 -15.75 0.82 -6.70
CA GLU A 93 -17.03 1.47 -6.96
C GLU A 93 -16.99 2.99 -6.74
N ILE A 94 -16.25 3.46 -5.74
CA ILE A 94 -16.03 4.90 -5.51
C ILE A 94 -15.24 5.52 -6.67
N GLU A 95 -14.25 4.82 -7.25
CA GLU A 95 -13.55 5.26 -8.45
C GLU A 95 -14.54 5.51 -9.60
N LYS A 96 -15.49 4.59 -9.82
CA LYS A 96 -16.53 4.74 -10.85
C LYS A 96 -17.42 5.96 -10.60
N LEU A 97 -17.79 6.22 -9.35
CA LEU A 97 -18.64 7.34 -8.96
C LEU A 97 -17.93 8.70 -9.13
N LEU A 98 -16.64 8.76 -8.80
CA LEU A 98 -15.87 10.01 -8.76
C LEU A 98 -15.12 10.32 -10.06
N GLY A 99 -14.85 9.31 -10.90
CA GLY A 99 -14.17 9.44 -12.18
C GLY A 99 -12.79 10.09 -12.05
N ASP A 100 -12.61 11.27 -12.65
CA ASP A 100 -11.34 12.00 -12.63
C ASP A 100 -10.99 12.65 -11.31
N ARG A 101 -11.89 12.63 -10.32
CA ARG A 101 -11.64 13.17 -8.99
C ARG A 101 -11.08 12.15 -8.01
N PHE A 102 -11.11 10.86 -8.37
CA PHE A 102 -10.57 9.78 -7.54
C PHE A 102 -9.05 9.67 -7.64
N ARG A 103 -8.37 9.53 -6.50
CA ARG A 103 -6.94 9.19 -6.41
C ARG A 103 -6.74 8.12 -5.34
N LEU A 104 -5.99 7.07 -5.64
CA LEU A 104 -5.63 6.03 -4.66
C LEU A 104 -4.12 5.87 -4.58
N ILE A 105 -3.55 6.28 -3.47
CA ILE A 105 -2.16 6.05 -3.09
C ILE A 105 -2.12 4.84 -2.15
N THR A 106 -1.29 3.84 -2.44
CA THR A 106 -1.17 2.66 -1.58
C THR A 106 0.26 2.39 -1.16
N GLN A 107 0.44 2.12 0.14
CA GLN A 107 1.67 1.59 0.71
C GLN A 107 1.81 0.08 0.46
N ASN A 108 0.73 -0.59 0.06
CA ASN A 108 0.73 -2.03 -0.13
C ASN A 108 1.38 -2.39 -1.46
N VAL A 109 2.00 -3.56 -1.48
CA VAL A 109 2.72 -4.11 -2.63
C VAL A 109 2.03 -5.38 -3.17
N ASP A 110 0.80 -5.65 -2.70
CA ASP A 110 0.06 -6.90 -2.91
C ASP A 110 -0.72 -6.97 -4.22
N GLY A 111 -1.06 -5.82 -4.82
CA GLY A 111 -1.84 -5.73 -6.06
C GLY A 111 -3.35 -5.96 -5.91
N LEU A 112 -3.89 -6.06 -4.69
CA LEU A 112 -5.31 -6.38 -4.46
C LEU A 112 -6.26 -5.27 -4.94
N HIS A 113 -5.81 -4.01 -4.98
CA HIS A 113 -6.59 -2.92 -5.57
C HIS A 113 -6.79 -3.10 -7.07
N GLN A 114 -5.73 -3.47 -7.77
CA GLN A 114 -5.75 -3.73 -9.21
C GLN A 114 -6.59 -4.98 -9.51
N GLU A 115 -6.45 -6.04 -8.70
CA GLU A 115 -7.30 -7.25 -8.81
C GLU A 115 -8.78 -6.92 -8.55
N ALA A 116 -9.09 -6.01 -7.62
CA ALA A 116 -10.44 -5.51 -7.39
C ALA A 116 -11.01 -4.68 -8.56
N GLY A 117 -10.18 -4.34 -9.55
CA GLY A 117 -10.55 -3.56 -10.72
C GLY A 117 -10.31 -2.05 -10.59
N THR A 118 -9.68 -1.57 -9.51
CA THR A 118 -9.29 -0.16 -9.38
C THR A 118 -8.15 0.15 -10.35
N ARG A 119 -8.28 1.22 -11.12
CA ARG A 119 -7.32 1.55 -12.20
C ARG A 119 -6.31 2.62 -11.80
N LYS A 120 -6.73 3.66 -11.08
CA LYS A 120 -5.88 4.80 -10.69
C LYS A 120 -5.16 4.54 -9.36
N VAL A 121 -4.25 3.55 -9.36
CA VAL A 121 -3.47 3.13 -8.19
C VAL A 121 -2.02 3.64 -8.30
N TYR A 122 -1.55 4.33 -7.26
CA TYR A 122 -0.16 4.79 -7.13
C TYR A 122 0.53 3.99 -6.01
N GLU A 123 1.32 2.98 -6.40
CA GLU A 123 2.02 2.07 -5.50
C GLU A 123 3.32 2.70 -4.97
N ILE A 124 3.25 3.42 -3.85
CA ILE A 124 4.38 4.22 -3.36
C ILE A 124 5.49 3.41 -2.70
N HIS A 125 5.30 2.11 -2.47
CA HIS A 125 6.36 1.20 -2.02
C HIS A 125 6.74 0.17 -3.10
N GLY A 126 6.31 0.39 -4.35
CA GLY A 126 6.51 -0.52 -5.46
C GLY A 126 5.53 -1.70 -5.45
N SER A 127 5.89 -2.81 -6.10
CA SER A 127 4.97 -3.93 -6.31
C SER A 127 5.67 -5.28 -6.24
N LYS A 128 5.05 -6.27 -5.59
CA LYS A 128 5.51 -7.67 -5.60
C LYS A 128 5.16 -8.40 -6.90
N HIS A 129 4.33 -7.80 -7.76
CA HIS A 129 4.07 -8.29 -9.12
C HIS A 129 5.20 -7.94 -10.10
N LYS A 130 6.19 -7.14 -9.67
CA LYS A 130 7.33 -6.75 -10.47
C LYS A 130 8.65 -7.14 -9.84
N VAL A 131 9.64 -7.41 -10.69
CA VAL A 131 11.03 -7.65 -10.33
C VAL A 131 11.94 -6.71 -11.10
N ARG A 132 13.12 -6.46 -10.56
CA ARG A 132 14.18 -5.69 -11.23
C ARG A 132 15.54 -6.34 -11.01
N CYS A 133 16.49 -6.04 -11.87
CA CYS A 133 17.88 -6.44 -11.64
C CYS A 133 18.41 -5.74 -10.38
N SER A 134 19.08 -6.47 -9.49
CA SER A 134 19.72 -5.90 -8.29
C SER A 134 20.82 -4.88 -8.60
N LYS A 135 21.39 -4.91 -9.80
CA LYS A 135 22.34 -3.92 -10.33
C LYS A 135 21.69 -2.84 -11.20
N GLU A 136 20.36 -2.83 -11.26
CA GLU A 136 19.57 -1.85 -12.02
C GLU A 136 19.99 -1.74 -13.51
N CYS A 137 20.45 -2.83 -14.11
CA CYS A 137 20.89 -2.85 -15.51
C CYS A 137 19.73 -2.87 -16.52
N SER A 138 18.49 -2.96 -16.02
CA SER A 138 17.24 -3.00 -16.78
C SER A 138 16.11 -2.36 -15.97
N GLU A 139 15.07 -1.94 -16.68
CA GLU A 139 13.80 -1.54 -16.10
C GLU A 139 13.16 -2.68 -15.29
N PRO A 140 12.32 -2.36 -14.28
CA PRO A 140 11.45 -3.35 -13.67
C PRO A 140 10.48 -3.97 -14.69
N PHE A 141 10.19 -5.25 -14.52
CA PHE A 141 9.28 -6.02 -15.37
C PHE A 141 8.45 -6.97 -14.52
N ASP A 142 7.39 -7.54 -15.09
CA ASP A 142 6.48 -8.42 -14.36
C ASP A 142 7.21 -9.71 -13.92
N VAL A 143 6.85 -10.23 -12.75
CA VAL A 143 7.38 -11.50 -12.24
C VAL A 143 7.12 -12.60 -13.27
N PRO A 144 8.16 -13.27 -13.82
CA PRO A 144 7.96 -14.36 -14.77
C PRO A 144 7.20 -15.55 -14.15
N GLU A 145 6.36 -16.21 -14.94
CA GLU A 145 5.62 -17.41 -14.52
C GLU A 145 6.54 -18.56 -14.06
N THR A 146 7.81 -18.56 -14.47
CA THR A 146 8.82 -19.52 -14.03
C THR A 146 9.26 -19.33 -12.58
N ILE A 147 8.95 -18.18 -11.96
CA ILE A 147 9.21 -17.91 -10.55
C ILE A 147 7.97 -18.33 -9.76
N LEU A 148 7.96 -19.57 -9.27
CA LEU A 148 6.81 -20.16 -8.59
C LEU A 148 6.78 -19.81 -7.09
N PRO A 149 5.58 -19.72 -6.47
CA PRO A 149 5.46 -19.61 -5.03
C PRO A 149 6.05 -20.83 -4.31
N LYS A 150 6.48 -20.66 -3.07
CA LYS A 150 7.02 -21.74 -2.22
C LYS A 150 6.52 -21.63 -0.80
N GLU A 151 6.53 -22.75 -0.08
CA GLU A 151 6.41 -22.73 1.37
C GLU A 151 7.66 -22.14 2.01
N TYR A 152 7.48 -21.53 3.18
CA TYR A 152 8.59 -20.92 3.92
C TYR A 152 9.67 -21.93 4.38
N THR A 153 9.37 -23.23 4.36
CA THR A 153 10.26 -24.32 4.76
C THR A 153 11.12 -24.87 3.61
N GLU A 154 10.80 -24.53 2.36
CA GLU A 154 11.44 -25.11 1.18
C GLU A 154 12.72 -24.37 0.79
N ASP A 155 13.77 -25.13 0.44
CA ASP A 155 14.99 -24.57 -0.15
C ASP A 155 14.83 -24.30 -1.64
N LEU A 156 15.61 -23.34 -2.14
CA LEU A 156 15.72 -23.08 -3.57
C LEU A 156 16.60 -24.14 -4.22
N THR A 157 16.09 -24.75 -5.28
CA THR A 157 16.85 -25.62 -6.17
C THR A 157 17.76 -24.80 -7.09
N PRO A 158 18.82 -25.40 -7.66
CA PRO A 158 19.67 -24.71 -8.64
C PRO A 158 18.92 -24.15 -9.85
N GLU A 159 17.86 -24.85 -10.29
CA GLU A 159 17.00 -24.39 -11.39
C GLU A 159 16.22 -23.13 -11.01
N GLU A 160 15.57 -23.13 -9.84
CA GLU A 160 14.85 -21.97 -9.32
C GLU A 160 15.78 -20.77 -9.15
N ILE A 161 16.99 -20.98 -8.60
CA ILE A 161 18.02 -19.92 -8.53
C ILE A 161 18.33 -19.34 -9.91
N GLY A 162 18.38 -20.19 -10.95
CA GLY A 162 18.56 -19.76 -12.34
C GLY A 162 17.43 -18.86 -12.88
N HIS A 163 16.20 -19.06 -12.42
CA HIS A 163 15.06 -18.18 -12.73
C HIS A 163 15.13 -16.83 -12.01
N LEU A 164 15.81 -16.78 -10.86
CA LEU A 164 16.03 -15.58 -10.06
C LEU A 164 17.23 -14.75 -10.53
N LYS A 165 17.86 -15.07 -11.68
CA LYS A 165 18.95 -14.29 -12.27
C LYS A 165 18.48 -13.43 -13.45
N CYS A 166 19.02 -12.23 -13.51
CA CYS A 166 18.84 -11.31 -14.64
C CYS A 166 19.45 -11.91 -15.90
N LYS A 167 18.65 -12.06 -16.96
CA LYS A 167 19.08 -12.61 -18.25
C LYS A 167 20.11 -11.73 -18.98
N LYS A 168 20.23 -10.45 -18.61
CA LYS A 168 21.16 -9.50 -19.23
C LYS A 168 22.56 -9.52 -18.61
N CYS A 169 22.68 -9.63 -17.28
CA CYS A 169 23.96 -9.49 -16.58
C CYS A 169 24.28 -10.60 -15.57
N GLY A 170 23.43 -11.62 -15.43
CA GLY A 170 23.62 -12.76 -14.53
C GLY A 170 23.52 -12.46 -13.03
N HIS A 171 23.36 -11.19 -12.63
CA HIS A 171 23.13 -10.82 -11.24
C HIS A 171 21.73 -11.23 -10.78
N TRP A 172 21.53 -11.33 -9.47
CA TRP A 172 20.21 -11.61 -8.90
C TRP A 172 19.18 -10.58 -9.34
N LEU A 173 17.98 -11.05 -9.65
CA LEU A 173 16.78 -10.23 -9.60
C LEU A 173 16.46 -9.95 -8.13
N ARG A 174 15.64 -8.92 -7.91
CA ARG A 174 14.99 -8.64 -6.63
C ARG A 174 13.56 -8.17 -6.87
N PRO A 175 12.65 -8.31 -5.90
CA PRO A 175 11.34 -7.67 -5.97
C PRO A 175 11.48 -6.15 -6.19
N ASN A 176 10.57 -5.56 -6.96
CA ASN A 176 10.50 -4.12 -7.15
C ASN A 176 9.74 -3.45 -6.00
N THR A 177 10.18 -3.73 -4.77
CA THR A 177 9.65 -3.12 -3.54
C THR A 177 10.71 -2.20 -2.94
N LEU A 178 10.26 -1.10 -2.32
CA LEU A 178 11.13 -0.19 -1.57
C LEU A 178 11.68 -0.90 -0.32
N TRP A 179 12.99 -0.88 -0.15
CA TRP A 179 13.66 -1.37 1.07
C TRP A 179 14.03 -0.23 2.02
N PHE A 180 14.24 -0.56 3.31
CA PHE A 180 14.41 0.41 4.39
C PHE A 180 15.66 1.29 4.24
N ASP A 181 16.69 0.81 3.53
CA ASP A 181 17.92 1.53 3.22
C ASP A 181 17.91 2.16 1.81
N GLU A 182 16.74 2.27 1.18
CA GLU A 182 16.55 2.92 -0.12
C GLU A 182 15.79 4.24 -0.02
N SER A 183 15.88 5.03 -1.10
CA SER A 183 15.17 6.30 -1.23
C SER A 183 14.01 6.18 -2.22
N TYR A 184 12.94 6.93 -1.94
CA TYR A 184 11.86 7.12 -2.88
C TYR A 184 12.36 7.81 -4.16
N ASN A 185 11.71 7.49 -5.28
CA ASN A 185 11.92 8.11 -6.58
C ASN A 185 10.61 8.03 -7.37
N GLU A 186 10.42 8.91 -8.34
CA GLU A 186 9.20 8.94 -9.13
C GLU A 186 8.98 7.64 -9.91
N LYS A 187 10.04 7.14 -10.54
CA LYS A 187 9.99 6.01 -11.45
C LYS A 187 9.39 4.73 -10.85
N ASN A 188 9.78 4.38 -9.63
CA ASN A 188 9.36 3.13 -8.99
C ASN A 188 8.32 3.34 -7.88
N TYR A 189 8.25 4.55 -7.32
CA TYR A 189 7.57 4.82 -6.06
C TYR A 189 6.69 6.06 -6.11
N HIS A 190 6.49 6.67 -7.30
CA HIS A 190 5.58 7.79 -7.52
C HIS A 190 5.78 8.96 -6.55
N PHE A 191 7.02 9.23 -6.17
CA PHE A 191 7.34 10.20 -5.12
C PHE A 191 6.80 11.60 -5.41
N ASP A 192 7.10 12.14 -6.59
CA ASP A 192 6.69 13.50 -6.97
C ASP A 192 5.18 13.52 -7.24
N THR A 193 4.67 12.49 -7.92
CA THR A 193 3.24 12.32 -8.20
C THR A 193 2.41 12.24 -6.90
N ALA A 194 2.89 11.54 -5.87
CA ALA A 194 2.17 11.40 -4.61
C ALA A 194 2.07 12.74 -3.85
N TYR A 195 3.12 13.56 -3.89
CA TYR A 195 3.08 14.91 -3.34
C TYR A 195 2.19 15.84 -4.16
N ASP A 196 2.21 15.77 -5.48
CA ASP A 196 1.31 16.54 -6.34
C ASP A 196 -0.16 16.21 -6.05
N ILE A 197 -0.49 14.92 -5.90
CA ILE A 197 -1.83 14.48 -5.49
C ILE A 197 -2.17 15.04 -4.10
N ALA A 198 -1.26 14.94 -3.14
CA ALA A 198 -1.49 15.45 -1.79
C ALA A 198 -1.75 16.97 -1.80
N ASP A 199 -1.01 17.71 -2.62
CA ASP A 199 -1.22 19.14 -2.79
C ASP A 199 -2.61 19.41 -3.40
N HIS A 200 -3.06 18.66 -4.40
CA HIS A 200 -4.36 18.90 -5.03
C HIS A 200 -5.57 18.26 -4.33
N THR A 201 -5.39 17.66 -3.16
CA THR A 201 -6.45 16.94 -2.42
C THR A 201 -7.38 17.89 -1.64
N ASP A 202 -8.70 17.71 -1.73
CA ASP A 202 -9.70 18.42 -0.91
C ASP A 202 -10.14 17.61 0.33
N ILE A 203 -10.03 16.28 0.26
CA ILE A 203 -10.20 15.37 1.40
C ILE A 203 -9.35 14.13 1.24
N LEU A 204 -8.61 13.79 2.29
CA LEU A 204 -7.77 12.60 2.37
C LEU A 204 -8.41 11.56 3.30
N PHE A 205 -8.58 10.33 2.81
CA PHE A 205 -8.93 9.17 3.62
C PHE A 205 -7.68 8.33 3.87
N ALA A 206 -7.14 8.32 5.09
CA ALA A 206 -6.05 7.44 5.48
C ALA A 206 -6.62 6.16 6.11
N ILE A 207 -6.42 5.02 5.45
CA ILE A 207 -7.14 3.77 5.70
C ILE A 207 -6.17 2.66 6.06
N GLY A 208 -6.39 2.00 7.20
CA GLY A 208 -5.62 0.82 7.60
C GLY A 208 -4.11 1.05 7.68
N THR A 209 -3.70 2.25 8.10
CA THR A 209 -2.28 2.63 8.17
C THR A 209 -1.93 3.39 9.46
N SER A 210 -0.66 3.29 9.84
CA SER A 210 -0.06 3.81 11.07
C SER A 210 0.12 5.33 11.16
N GLY A 211 0.44 6.08 10.12
CA GLY A 211 1.52 5.85 9.18
C GLY A 211 2.90 6.00 9.83
N SER A 212 3.74 4.99 9.59
CA SER A 212 5.06 4.81 10.22
C SER A 212 6.20 4.94 9.21
N THR A 213 5.90 5.36 7.98
CA THR A 213 6.87 5.55 6.89
C THR A 213 6.80 7.00 6.39
N ALA A 214 7.94 7.50 5.89
CA ALA A 214 8.15 8.92 5.65
C ALA A 214 7.19 9.54 4.62
N LEU A 215 6.96 8.90 3.46
CA LEU A 215 6.12 9.48 2.40
C LEU A 215 4.63 9.57 2.80
N PRO A 216 3.99 8.53 3.37
CA PRO A 216 2.64 8.65 3.93
C PRO A 216 2.48 9.78 4.95
N VAL A 217 3.48 9.98 5.82
CA VAL A 217 3.50 11.11 6.76
C VAL A 217 3.55 12.43 6.01
N GLY A 218 4.47 12.57 5.04
CA GLY A 218 4.57 13.77 4.21
C GLY A 218 3.29 14.10 3.46
N ILE A 219 2.57 13.10 2.93
CA ILE A 219 1.26 13.26 2.28
C ILE A 219 0.23 13.83 3.26
N VAL A 220 0.10 13.21 4.45
CA VAL A 220 -0.84 13.65 5.49
C VAL A 220 -0.52 15.07 5.97
N GLU A 221 0.75 15.39 6.19
CA GLU A 221 1.20 16.73 6.59
C GLU A 221 0.92 17.76 5.50
N THR A 222 1.14 17.42 4.23
CA THR A 222 0.84 18.31 3.09
C THR A 222 -0.64 18.68 3.06
N VAL A 223 -1.54 17.69 3.14
CA VAL A 223 -3.00 17.92 3.18
C VAL A 223 -3.40 18.74 4.41
N LYS A 224 -2.79 18.45 5.57
CA LYS A 224 -3.03 19.18 6.82
C LYS A 224 -2.64 20.65 6.72
N MET A 225 -1.48 20.96 6.15
CA MET A 225 -1.00 22.34 5.99
C MET A 225 -1.93 23.19 5.10
N ARG A 226 -2.64 22.54 4.17
CA ARG A 226 -3.66 23.16 3.32
C ARG A 226 -5.04 23.31 3.99
N ALA A 227 -5.14 22.97 5.28
CA ALA A 227 -6.37 23.01 6.06
C ALA A 227 -7.53 22.22 5.43
N GLN A 228 -7.21 21.11 4.75
CA GLN A 228 -8.21 20.22 4.17
C GLN A 228 -8.62 19.11 5.15
N TRP A 229 -9.70 18.41 4.83
CA TRP A 229 -10.22 17.34 5.66
C TRP A 229 -9.35 16.09 5.57
N ILE A 230 -9.08 15.49 6.72
CA ILE A 230 -8.40 14.20 6.82
C ILE A 230 -9.32 13.27 7.62
N VAL A 231 -9.64 12.13 7.02
CA VAL A 231 -10.47 11.10 7.61
C VAL A 231 -9.59 9.88 7.88
N LEU A 232 -9.45 9.50 9.15
CA LEU A 232 -8.78 8.27 9.54
C LEU A 232 -9.80 7.14 9.59
N ILE A 233 -9.54 6.03 8.90
CA ILE A 233 -10.32 4.79 8.99
C ILE A 233 -9.39 3.69 9.46
N ASN A 234 -9.43 3.40 10.76
CA ASN A 234 -8.58 2.39 11.36
C ASN A 234 -9.24 1.86 12.64
N PRO A 235 -9.39 0.54 12.84
CA PRO A 235 -9.92 0.00 14.09
C PRO A 235 -9.04 0.38 15.30
N GLU A 236 -7.74 0.55 15.09
CA GLU A 236 -6.80 0.95 16.13
C GLU A 236 -6.83 2.47 16.39
N SER A 237 -6.53 2.84 17.64
CA SER A 237 -6.33 4.22 18.09
C SER A 237 -4.87 4.48 18.48
N ASP A 238 -4.54 5.73 18.79
CA ASP A 238 -3.21 6.16 19.28
C ASP A 238 -2.07 5.81 18.32
N THR A 239 -2.38 5.83 17.01
CA THR A 239 -1.40 5.66 15.96
C THR A 239 -0.54 6.93 15.79
N PHE A 240 0.52 6.84 14.99
CA PHE A 240 1.33 8.03 14.67
C PHE A 240 0.50 9.11 13.98
N PHE A 241 -0.42 8.71 13.08
CA PHE A 241 -1.35 9.65 12.45
C PHE A 241 -2.30 10.32 13.46
N ASP A 242 -2.80 9.57 14.46
CA ASP A 242 -3.57 10.17 15.54
C ASP A 242 -2.76 11.22 16.30
N ALA A 243 -1.49 10.94 16.57
CA ALA A 243 -0.59 11.85 17.29
C ALA A 243 -0.33 13.14 16.50
N ILE A 244 0.02 13.06 15.22
CA ILE A 244 0.34 14.26 14.42
C ILE A 244 -0.90 15.07 14.04
N LEU A 245 -2.09 14.44 14.00
CA LEU A 245 -3.35 15.12 13.69
C LEU A 245 -4.09 15.61 14.94
N LYS A 246 -3.57 15.33 16.14
CA LYS A 246 -4.16 15.76 17.42
C LYS A 246 -4.43 17.26 17.43
N GLY A 247 -5.68 17.61 17.74
CA GLY A 247 -6.14 19.01 17.83
C GLY A 247 -6.47 19.66 16.48
N SER A 248 -6.34 18.95 15.36
CA SER A 248 -6.80 19.45 14.06
C SER A 248 -8.32 19.60 14.05
N LYS A 249 -8.82 20.74 13.55
CA LYS A 249 -10.26 21.00 13.38
C LYS A 249 -10.84 20.33 12.13
N THR A 250 -9.99 19.83 11.25
CA THR A 250 -10.37 19.16 9.99
C THR A 250 -10.05 17.67 10.03
N LEU A 251 -10.03 17.08 11.22
CA LEU A 251 -9.87 15.65 11.44
C LEU A 251 -11.22 15.00 11.74
N TYR A 252 -11.52 13.89 11.07
CA TYR A 252 -12.59 12.98 11.45
C TYR A 252 -12.03 11.56 11.57
N SER A 253 -12.44 10.79 12.57
CA SER A 253 -11.93 9.44 12.78
C SER A 253 -13.07 8.43 12.82
N ILE A 254 -12.88 7.31 12.11
CA ILE A 254 -13.75 6.14 12.10
C ILE A 254 -12.95 4.97 12.68
N ARG A 255 -13.44 4.40 13.78
CA ARG A 255 -12.80 3.27 14.50
C ARG A 255 -13.43 1.95 14.12
N GLU A 256 -13.33 1.62 12.85
CA GLU A 256 -13.87 0.40 12.27
C GLU A 256 -12.92 -0.17 11.24
N SER A 257 -13.12 -1.45 10.90
CA SER A 257 -12.40 -2.04 9.78
C SER A 257 -12.79 -1.40 8.46
N SER A 258 -11.83 -1.34 7.54
CA SER A 258 -12.03 -0.83 6.19
C SER A 258 -13.11 -1.60 5.41
N SER A 259 -13.28 -2.92 5.63
CA SER A 259 -14.33 -3.71 4.97
C SER A 259 -15.74 -3.37 5.44
N VAL A 260 -15.89 -2.65 6.55
CA VAL A 260 -17.19 -2.14 7.04
C VAL A 260 -17.36 -0.69 6.63
N ALA A 261 -16.38 0.15 6.98
CA ALA A 261 -16.46 1.60 6.80
C ALA A 261 -16.50 2.03 5.32
N LEU A 262 -15.77 1.36 4.42
CA LEU A 262 -15.70 1.76 3.02
C LEU A 262 -16.98 1.47 2.24
N PRO A 263 -17.66 0.31 2.40
CA PRO A 263 -18.99 0.11 1.83
C PRO A 263 -20.02 1.17 2.30
N GLU A 264 -19.97 1.59 3.56
CA GLU A 264 -20.84 2.66 4.07
C GLU A 264 -20.49 4.02 3.46
N LEU A 265 -19.20 4.34 3.37
CA LEU A 265 -18.71 5.54 2.69
C LEU A 265 -19.17 5.59 1.23
N LYS A 266 -19.07 4.46 0.50
CA LYS A 266 -19.54 4.34 -0.88
C LYS A 266 -21.02 4.70 -0.99
N LYS A 267 -21.88 4.11 -0.14
CA LYS A 267 -23.32 4.40 -0.13
C LYS A 267 -23.59 5.88 0.14
N MET A 268 -22.87 6.46 1.12
CA MET A 268 -23.01 7.88 1.45
C MET A 268 -22.61 8.79 0.28
N MET A 269 -21.51 8.50 -0.40
CA MET A 269 -21.07 9.26 -1.59
C MET A 269 -22.07 9.13 -2.74
N GLU A 270 -22.59 7.94 -2.98
CA GLU A 270 -23.60 7.68 -4.02
C GLU A 270 -24.89 8.47 -3.77
N GLU A 271 -25.41 8.46 -2.54
CA GLU A 271 -26.58 9.28 -2.15
C GLU A 271 -26.33 10.77 -2.35
N ILE A 272 -25.12 11.25 -2.02
CA ILE A 272 -24.75 12.65 -2.25
C ILE A 272 -24.74 12.94 -3.75
N ILE A 273 -24.06 12.14 -4.56
CA ILE A 273 -23.88 12.42 -6.00
C ILE A 273 -25.21 12.31 -6.77
N THR A 274 -26.12 11.45 -6.34
CA THR A 274 -27.42 11.20 -7.01
C THR A 274 -28.57 12.09 -6.55
N SER A 275 -28.42 12.80 -5.42
CA SER A 275 -29.40 13.79 -4.94
C SER A 275 -29.24 15.15 -5.60
#